data_AF-A0A914YDI6-F1
#
_entry.id   AF-A0A914YDI6-F1
#
_cell.length_a   1.000
_cell.length_b   1.000
_cell.length_c   1.000
_cell.angle_alpha   90.00
_cell.angle_beta   90.00
_cell.angle_gamma   90.00
#
_symmetry.space_group_name_H-M   'P 1'
#
loop_
_entity.id
_entity.type
_entity.pdbx_description
1 polymer ?
#
loop_
_entity_poly.entity_id
_entity_poly.type
_entity_poly.pdbx_seq_one_letter_code
_entity_poly.pdbx_strand_id
1 'polypeptide(L)'
;MATLSTTSTKDTTGGSSETASTSYNAYTEMTAEQEFFLYELESMTDSSSIGLVLRAIYDSGDVHKFARALEQRIAHYDKNILKVCTHHYQGFIDSMSQLKNLQGRCSEIKEISVAIDHNIQQKSKELVKKGSEIVRYRKLQRNANTAIEQITMCLSVLENFAKLQNLMKQKKYYQALKVLEDLEHTYGDEINKYRFTQSLAKSMVPIREEIKKNSYDELRCFLEDVAKIWKRIGEDAIKATAIQTGFYKPSGKKDSDMESRKSFAKDDIQLSKDGTIVQRTPRTSDMEKKKIAEQYETNLSATDNIDFAPIHRCCQIFNVLGDKEAFENYYRDERKKQAETVITPPTKLQESIKSSVDYLDKILGFFVVEDHIMNSQPGLVTKAYRDHLYDMALQKITDTMNTHFGNCLDVEKMIRMKKVILLFALTMKSYGYNINSLVNDLGDFRDQYNEILMSEYCAQFDKALKDDNYTPITVNNEEEYKSILIEYPHYKRLLDKEEYPRKFPFSRFVPTVFNQAKSYLRSCMRFMENLQLSPSDVDDTVRKYGNVLLARWSGSLKYFTISSNYN
;
A
#
# COMPACT_ATOMS: atom_id res chain seq x y z
N MET A 1 -32.69 -65.91 -54.42
CA MET A 1 -32.31 -67.26 -54.87
C MET A 1 -33.59 -68.03 -55.17
N ALA A 2 -33.65 -68.57 -56.39
CA ALA A 2 -34.73 -69.39 -56.90
C ALA A 2 -34.85 -70.73 -56.15
N THR A 3 -36.06 -71.33 -56.16
CA THR A 3 -36.40 -72.73 -56.52
C THR A 3 -37.86 -73.02 -56.13
N LEU A 4 -38.77 -73.24 -57.09
CA LEU A 4 -39.16 -74.54 -57.71
C LEU A 4 -40.04 -75.38 -56.76
N SER A 5 -41.36 -75.46 -57.03
CA SER A 5 -42.06 -76.54 -57.77
C SER A 5 -42.51 -77.67 -56.81
N THR A 6 -43.64 -78.36 -56.93
CA THR A 6 -44.17 -79.15 -58.06
C THR A 6 -45.52 -79.74 -57.58
N THR A 7 -46.65 -79.55 -58.29
CA THR A 7 -47.41 -80.55 -59.10
C THR A 7 -48.09 -81.71 -58.32
N SER A 8 -49.42 -81.87 -58.44
CA SER A 8 -50.10 -82.91 -59.29
C SER A 8 -50.45 -84.16 -58.44
N THR A 9 -51.57 -84.90 -58.52
CA THR A 9 -52.72 -85.05 -59.43
C THR A 9 -53.59 -86.20 -58.89
N LYS A 10 -54.88 -86.24 -59.29
CA LYS A 10 -55.70 -87.44 -59.61
C LYS A 10 -56.00 -88.44 -58.46
N ASP A 11 -57.07 -89.23 -58.42
CA ASP A 11 -57.97 -89.86 -59.41
C ASP A 11 -59.38 -89.99 -58.75
N THR A 12 -60.50 -89.74 -59.45
CA THR A 12 -61.25 -90.67 -60.33
C THR A 12 -61.96 -91.79 -59.56
N THR A 13 -63.29 -91.80 -59.48
CA THR A 13 -64.28 -92.74 -60.09
C THR A 13 -65.37 -92.98 -59.02
N GLY A 14 -66.65 -93.30 -59.25
CA GLY A 14 -67.41 -93.83 -60.39
C GLY A 14 -68.61 -94.63 -59.82
N GLY A 15 -69.68 -94.80 -60.60
CA GLY A 15 -70.82 -95.71 -60.33
C GLY A 15 -72.15 -94.98 -60.11
N SER A 16 -73.06 -94.79 -61.08
CA SER A 16 -73.89 -95.78 -61.83
C SER A 16 -74.78 -96.58 -60.88
N SER A 17 -76.10 -96.35 -60.83
CA SER A 17 -77.18 -96.73 -61.77
C SER A 17 -77.95 -97.95 -61.22
N GLU A 18 -79.20 -98.08 -61.67
CA GLU A 18 -80.07 -99.27 -61.58
C GLU A 18 -80.99 -99.36 -60.34
N THR A 19 -82.24 -98.91 -60.48
CA THR A 19 -83.44 -99.67 -60.94
C THR A 19 -83.94 -100.72 -59.95
N ALA A 20 -85.10 -100.45 -59.35
CA ALA A 20 -86.14 -101.41 -58.98
C ALA A 20 -87.39 -100.56 -58.63
N SER A 21 -88.36 -100.37 -59.54
CA SER A 21 -89.45 -101.30 -59.83
C SER A 21 -89.99 -102.04 -58.61
N THR A 22 -91.31 -101.89 -58.44
CA THR A 22 -92.20 -102.62 -57.52
C THR A 22 -92.03 -102.26 -56.04
N SER A 23 -93.07 -102.13 -55.24
CA SER A 23 -94.45 -102.55 -55.39
C SER A 23 -95.36 -101.55 -54.70
N TYR A 24 -96.58 -101.47 -55.21
CA TYR A 24 -97.78 -101.18 -54.42
C TYR A 24 -97.60 -101.68 -52.98
N ASN A 25 -97.49 -100.76 -52.03
CA ASN A 25 -97.96 -101.02 -50.68
C ASN A 25 -99.08 -100.02 -50.48
N ALA A 26 -100.30 -100.54 -50.56
CA ALA A 26 -101.50 -99.84 -50.18
C ALA A 26 -101.25 -99.18 -48.81
N TYR A 27 -101.24 -97.85 -48.77
CA TYR A 27 -101.57 -97.16 -47.53
C TYR A 27 -103.02 -97.55 -47.27
N THR A 28 -103.19 -98.63 -46.50
CA THR A 28 -104.45 -98.91 -45.85
C THR A 28 -104.69 -97.68 -44.98
N GLU A 29 -105.71 -96.89 -45.31
CA GLU A 29 -106.08 -95.71 -44.54
C GLU A 29 -106.03 -96.07 -43.05
N MET A 30 -105.19 -95.36 -42.29
CA MET A 30 -105.27 -95.39 -40.84
C MET A 30 -106.71 -95.01 -40.51
N THR A 31 -107.41 -95.95 -39.89
CA THR A 31 -108.82 -95.72 -39.56
C THR A 31 -108.86 -94.60 -38.52
N ALA A 32 -109.84 -93.69 -38.57
CA ALA A 32 -109.92 -92.55 -37.65
C ALA A 32 -109.83 -92.98 -36.15
N GLU A 33 -110.28 -94.19 -35.84
CA GLU A 33 -110.13 -94.83 -34.52
C GLU A 33 -108.67 -95.11 -34.14
N GLN A 34 -107.82 -95.54 -35.09
CA GLN A 34 -106.40 -95.82 -34.86
C GLN A 34 -105.60 -94.54 -34.64
N GLU A 35 -105.95 -93.47 -35.37
CA GLU A 35 -105.34 -92.15 -35.21
C GLU A 35 -105.77 -91.51 -33.88
N PHE A 36 -107.03 -91.70 -33.48
CA PHE A 36 -107.54 -91.29 -32.18
C PHE A 36 -106.81 -92.00 -31.03
N PHE A 37 -106.68 -93.33 -31.07
CA PHE A 37 -105.98 -94.09 -30.02
C PHE A 37 -104.49 -93.73 -29.93
N LEU A 38 -103.81 -93.48 -31.06
CA LEU A 38 -102.42 -93.02 -31.06
C LEU A 38 -102.29 -91.60 -30.49
N TYR A 39 -103.18 -90.68 -30.87
CA TYR A 39 -103.19 -89.32 -30.33
C TYR A 39 -103.50 -89.28 -28.83
N GLU A 40 -104.42 -90.12 -28.37
CA GLU A 40 -104.75 -90.25 -26.94
C GLU A 40 -103.55 -90.79 -26.15
N LEU A 41 -102.79 -91.75 -26.71
CA LEU A 41 -101.53 -92.23 -26.13
C LEU A 41 -100.39 -91.20 -26.18
N GLU A 42 -100.33 -90.37 -27.23
CA GLU A 42 -99.31 -89.31 -27.38
C GLU A 42 -99.59 -88.09 -26.49
N SER A 43 -100.86 -87.80 -26.20
CA SER A 43 -101.27 -86.60 -25.45
C SER A 43 -101.51 -86.84 -23.95
N MET A 44 -101.72 -88.08 -23.52
CA MET A 44 -101.99 -88.40 -22.11
C MET A 44 -100.73 -88.79 -21.34
N THR A 45 -100.44 -88.08 -20.25
CA THR A 45 -99.25 -88.28 -19.41
C THR A 45 -99.43 -89.30 -18.28
N ASP A 46 -100.64 -89.81 -18.04
CA ASP A 46 -100.95 -90.68 -16.89
C ASP A 46 -100.96 -92.17 -17.25
N SER A 47 -100.10 -92.96 -16.59
CA SER A 47 -99.91 -94.39 -16.89
C SER A 47 -101.16 -95.27 -16.71
N SER A 48 -102.18 -94.80 -15.97
CA SER A 48 -103.42 -95.55 -15.72
C SER A 48 -104.42 -95.48 -16.87
N SER A 49 -104.41 -94.41 -17.67
CA SER A 49 -105.31 -94.26 -18.84
C SER A 49 -104.82 -95.05 -20.05
N ILE A 50 -103.52 -95.32 -20.15
CA ILE A 50 -102.92 -96.22 -21.14
C ILE A 50 -103.58 -97.60 -21.09
N GLY A 51 -103.85 -98.12 -19.88
CA GLY A 51 -104.52 -99.41 -19.70
C GLY A 51 -105.95 -99.45 -20.23
N LEU A 52 -106.68 -98.32 -20.18
CA LEU A 52 -108.04 -98.21 -20.71
C LEU A 52 -108.06 -98.19 -22.24
N VAL A 53 -107.15 -97.42 -22.84
CA VAL A 53 -106.98 -97.36 -24.30
C VAL A 53 -106.53 -98.72 -24.85
N LEU A 54 -105.55 -99.36 -24.20
CA LEU A 54 -105.12 -100.72 -24.56
C LEU A 54 -106.28 -101.73 -24.45
N ARG A 55 -107.10 -101.67 -23.39
CA ARG A 55 -108.26 -102.55 -23.25
C ARG A 55 -109.29 -102.33 -24.36
N ALA A 56 -109.57 -101.08 -24.73
CA ALA A 56 -110.43 -100.74 -25.86
C ALA A 56 -109.88 -101.27 -27.21
N ILE A 57 -108.56 -101.28 -27.38
CA ILE A 57 -107.88 -101.85 -28.55
C ILE A 57 -107.98 -103.39 -28.58
N TYR A 58 -107.88 -104.05 -27.42
CA TYR A 58 -108.06 -105.51 -27.32
C TYR A 58 -109.52 -105.93 -27.53
N ASP A 59 -110.48 -105.18 -26.98
CA ASP A 59 -111.92 -105.46 -27.10
C ASP A 59 -112.44 -105.21 -28.53
N SER A 60 -111.82 -104.28 -29.28
CA SER A 60 -112.11 -104.03 -30.70
C SER A 60 -111.51 -105.08 -31.66
N GLY A 61 -110.72 -106.04 -31.14
CA GLY A 61 -110.29 -107.25 -31.86
C GLY A 61 -109.20 -107.07 -32.93
N ASP A 62 -108.71 -105.85 -33.15
CA ASP A 62 -107.82 -105.53 -34.30
C ASP A 62 -106.43 -104.99 -33.87
N VAL A 63 -105.88 -105.57 -32.79
CA VAL A 63 -104.57 -105.20 -32.18
C VAL A 63 -103.43 -105.15 -33.20
N HIS A 64 -103.42 -106.05 -34.18
CA HIS A 64 -102.38 -106.13 -35.20
C HIS A 64 -102.36 -104.95 -36.18
N LYS A 65 -103.48 -104.25 -36.36
CA LYS A 65 -103.50 -103.04 -37.19
C LYS A 65 -103.02 -101.82 -36.40
N PHE A 66 -103.40 -101.73 -35.12
CA PHE A 66 -102.89 -100.68 -34.23
C PHE A 66 -101.37 -100.77 -34.03
N ALA A 67 -100.82 -101.96 -33.80
CA ALA A 67 -99.36 -102.15 -33.68
C ALA A 67 -98.61 -101.68 -34.94
N ARG A 68 -99.15 -101.94 -36.13
CA ARG A 68 -98.60 -101.44 -37.39
C ARG A 68 -98.68 -99.92 -37.52
N ALA A 69 -99.78 -99.30 -37.06
CA ALA A 69 -99.91 -97.84 -37.04
C ALA A 69 -98.91 -97.19 -36.05
N LEU A 70 -98.67 -97.81 -34.90
CA LEU A 70 -97.66 -97.38 -33.92
C LEU A 70 -96.23 -97.49 -34.50
N GLU A 71 -95.89 -98.59 -35.14
CA GLU A 71 -94.58 -98.77 -35.82
C GLU A 71 -94.35 -97.71 -36.91
N GLN A 72 -95.38 -97.37 -37.69
CA GLN A 72 -95.30 -96.30 -38.70
C GLN A 72 -95.08 -94.93 -38.05
N ARG A 73 -95.69 -94.69 -36.89
CA ARG A 73 -95.55 -93.44 -36.14
C ARG A 73 -94.16 -93.28 -35.53
N ILE A 74 -93.60 -94.36 -34.97
CA ILE A 74 -92.21 -94.39 -34.48
C ILE A 74 -91.24 -94.12 -35.63
N ALA A 75 -91.41 -94.80 -36.77
CA ALA A 75 -90.58 -94.59 -37.95
C ALA A 75 -90.64 -93.15 -38.49
N HIS A 76 -91.79 -92.47 -38.35
CA HIS A 76 -91.94 -91.06 -38.71
C HIS A 76 -91.13 -90.14 -37.78
N TYR A 77 -91.17 -90.36 -36.46
CA TYR A 77 -90.40 -89.57 -35.50
C TYR A 77 -88.89 -89.79 -35.64
N ASP A 78 -88.44 -91.02 -35.84
CA ASP A 78 -87.02 -91.33 -36.08
C ASP A 78 -86.51 -90.58 -37.32
N LYS A 79 -87.31 -90.54 -38.39
CA LYS A 79 -86.97 -89.79 -39.61
C LYS A 79 -86.92 -88.28 -39.37
N ASN A 80 -87.76 -87.74 -38.51
CA ASN A 80 -87.75 -86.32 -38.14
C ASN A 80 -86.54 -85.97 -37.27
N ILE A 81 -86.21 -86.80 -36.29
CA ILE A 81 -85.00 -86.66 -35.47
C ILE A 81 -83.75 -86.70 -36.37
N LEU A 82 -83.69 -87.64 -37.30
CA LEU A 82 -82.56 -87.74 -38.25
C LEU A 82 -82.41 -86.47 -39.09
N LYS A 83 -83.50 -85.88 -39.57
CA LYS A 83 -83.48 -84.62 -40.33
C LYS A 83 -82.95 -83.45 -39.51
N VAL A 84 -83.42 -83.30 -38.27
CA VAL A 84 -82.97 -82.21 -37.38
C VAL A 84 -81.49 -82.37 -37.03
N CYS A 85 -81.06 -83.58 -36.69
CA CYS A 85 -79.65 -83.88 -36.44
C CYS A 85 -78.79 -83.61 -37.68
N THR A 86 -79.24 -84.03 -38.87
CA THR A 86 -78.50 -83.79 -40.13
C THR A 86 -78.40 -82.30 -40.45
N HIS A 87 -79.44 -81.51 -40.15
CA HIS A 87 -79.42 -80.07 -40.40
C HIS A 87 -78.44 -79.32 -39.50
N HIS A 88 -78.28 -79.73 -38.24
CA HIS A 88 -77.44 -79.04 -37.26
C HIS A 88 -76.02 -79.62 -37.10
N TYR A 89 -75.72 -80.78 -37.67
CA TYR A 89 -74.39 -81.42 -37.54
C TYR A 89 -73.27 -80.59 -38.15
N GLN A 90 -73.53 -79.93 -39.29
CA GLN A 90 -72.52 -79.10 -39.96
C GLN A 90 -72.13 -77.87 -39.11
N GLY A 91 -73.11 -77.18 -38.51
CA GLY A 91 -72.84 -76.03 -37.63
C GLY A 91 -72.07 -76.40 -36.36
N PHE A 92 -72.29 -77.62 -35.85
CA PHE A 92 -71.51 -78.16 -34.74
C PHE A 92 -70.06 -78.44 -35.14
N ILE A 93 -69.83 -79.06 -36.30
CA ILE A 93 -68.47 -79.30 -36.83
C ILE A 93 -67.74 -77.97 -37.05
N ASP A 94 -68.40 -76.98 -37.64
CA ASP A 94 -67.80 -75.67 -37.90
C ASP A 94 -67.43 -74.95 -36.59
N SER A 95 -68.29 -75.02 -35.58
CA SER A 95 -68.03 -74.46 -34.24
C SER A 95 -66.85 -75.17 -33.54
N MET A 96 -66.76 -76.50 -33.67
CA MET A 96 -65.65 -77.29 -33.12
C MET A 96 -64.32 -76.96 -33.83
N SER A 97 -64.37 -76.77 -35.15
CA SER A 97 -63.22 -76.34 -35.95
C SER A 97 -62.74 -74.94 -35.54
N GLN A 98 -63.66 -74.00 -35.33
CA GLN A 98 -63.33 -72.66 -34.82
C GLN A 98 -62.73 -72.69 -33.42
N LEU A 99 -63.24 -73.53 -32.51
CA LEU A 99 -62.67 -73.70 -31.17
C LEU A 99 -61.24 -74.24 -31.22
N LYS A 100 -60.98 -75.21 -32.10
CA LYS A 100 -59.63 -75.75 -32.32
C LYS A 100 -58.69 -74.69 -32.90
N ASN A 101 -59.16 -73.87 -33.83
CA ASN A 101 -58.37 -72.76 -34.38
C ASN A 101 -58.07 -71.70 -33.31
N LEU A 102 -59.06 -71.33 -32.49
CA LEU A 102 -58.89 -70.42 -31.36
C LEU A 102 -57.85 -70.95 -30.37
N GLN A 103 -57.87 -72.25 -30.07
CA GLN A 103 -56.86 -72.88 -29.22
C GLN A 103 -55.46 -72.78 -29.82
N GLY A 104 -55.32 -72.94 -31.15
CA GLY A 104 -54.06 -72.70 -31.86
C GLY A 104 -53.58 -71.26 -31.71
N ARG A 105 -54.45 -70.29 -31.97
CA ARG A 105 -54.13 -68.85 -31.85
C ARG A 105 -53.79 -68.44 -30.40
N CYS A 106 -54.49 -69.00 -29.41
CA CYS A 106 -54.16 -68.76 -28.00
C CYS A 106 -52.77 -69.32 -27.64
N SER A 107 -52.37 -70.47 -28.19
CA SER A 107 -51.02 -71.01 -28.01
C SER A 107 -49.96 -70.13 -28.68
N GLU A 108 -50.20 -69.66 -29.91
CA GLU A 108 -49.28 -68.73 -30.60
C GLU A 108 -49.10 -67.42 -29.81
N ILE A 109 -50.20 -66.83 -29.32
CA ILE A 109 -50.14 -65.61 -28.49
C ILE A 109 -49.35 -65.87 -27.20
N LYS A 110 -49.54 -67.05 -26.59
CA LYS A 110 -48.79 -67.44 -25.39
C LYS A 110 -47.29 -67.55 -25.68
N GLU A 111 -46.90 -68.16 -26.79
CA GLU A 111 -45.50 -68.24 -27.21
C GLU A 111 -44.90 -66.85 -27.47
N ILE A 112 -45.63 -65.97 -28.17
CA ILE A 112 -45.21 -64.59 -28.43
C ILE A 112 -45.07 -63.83 -27.11
N SER A 113 -46.01 -63.96 -26.18
CA SER A 113 -45.97 -63.29 -24.88
C SER A 113 -44.75 -63.74 -24.06
N VAL A 114 -44.44 -65.04 -24.07
CA VAL A 114 -43.25 -65.59 -23.39
C VAL A 114 -41.97 -65.11 -24.07
N ALA A 115 -41.92 -65.07 -25.40
CA ALA A 115 -40.77 -64.57 -26.15
C ALA A 115 -40.52 -63.07 -25.88
N ILE A 116 -41.58 -62.27 -25.83
CA ILE A 116 -41.49 -60.84 -25.49
C ILE A 116 -41.02 -60.67 -24.05
N ASP A 117 -41.58 -61.39 -23.08
CA ASP A 117 -41.15 -61.32 -21.69
C ASP A 117 -39.68 -61.69 -21.53
N HIS A 118 -39.22 -62.74 -22.23
CA HIS A 118 -37.81 -63.13 -22.23
C HIS A 118 -36.90 -62.02 -22.79
N ASN A 119 -37.29 -61.40 -23.91
CA ASN A 119 -36.54 -60.30 -24.52
C ASN A 119 -36.50 -59.07 -23.60
N ILE A 120 -37.63 -58.71 -22.98
CA ILE A 120 -37.71 -57.63 -22.00
C ILE A 120 -36.80 -57.91 -20.81
N GLN A 121 -36.81 -59.12 -20.25
CA GLN A 121 -35.94 -59.48 -19.14
C GLN A 121 -34.45 -59.43 -19.53
N GLN A 122 -34.09 -59.88 -20.73
CA GLN A 122 -32.71 -59.82 -21.21
C GLN A 122 -32.24 -58.36 -21.37
N LYS A 123 -33.06 -57.51 -22.00
CA LYS A 123 -32.76 -56.08 -22.17
C LYS A 123 -32.76 -55.33 -20.83
N SER A 124 -33.65 -55.69 -19.90
CA SER A 124 -33.68 -55.16 -18.55
C SER A 124 -32.40 -55.51 -17.78
N LYS A 125 -31.90 -56.74 -17.86
CA LYS A 125 -30.61 -57.13 -17.27
C LYS A 125 -29.43 -56.31 -17.83
N GLU A 126 -29.41 -56.08 -19.14
CA GLU A 126 -28.39 -55.22 -19.77
C GLU A 126 -28.51 -53.76 -19.31
N LEU A 127 -29.75 -53.25 -19.22
CA LEU A 127 -30.05 -51.90 -18.75
C LEU A 127 -29.62 -51.69 -17.28
N VAL A 128 -29.87 -52.66 -16.40
CA VAL A 128 -29.45 -52.61 -14.99
C VAL A 128 -27.92 -52.57 -14.90
N LYS A 129 -27.20 -53.35 -15.72
CA LYS A 129 -25.73 -53.28 -15.79
C LYS A 129 -25.26 -51.88 -16.20
N LYS A 130 -25.78 -51.33 -17.30
CA LYS A 130 -25.43 -49.95 -17.73
C LYS A 130 -25.85 -48.90 -16.70
N GLY A 131 -26.98 -49.09 -16.02
CA GLY A 131 -27.41 -48.23 -14.92
C GLY A 131 -26.43 -48.23 -13.76
N SER A 132 -25.91 -49.40 -13.38
CA SER A 132 -24.89 -49.53 -12.33
C SER A 132 -23.56 -48.86 -12.71
N GLU A 133 -23.16 -48.96 -13.98
CA GLU A 133 -21.98 -48.28 -14.53
C GLU A 133 -22.17 -46.76 -14.48
N ILE A 134 -23.34 -46.24 -14.87
CA ILE A 134 -23.66 -44.81 -14.79
C ILE A 134 -23.57 -44.30 -13.35
N VAL A 135 -24.07 -45.05 -12.37
CA VAL A 135 -23.95 -44.68 -10.95
C VAL A 135 -22.48 -44.62 -10.52
N ARG A 136 -21.66 -45.60 -10.95
CA ARG A 136 -20.21 -45.60 -10.67
C ARG A 136 -19.52 -44.38 -11.29
N TYR A 137 -19.82 -44.05 -12.54
CA TYR A 137 -19.26 -42.88 -13.22
C TYR A 137 -19.70 -41.57 -12.56
N ARG A 138 -20.97 -41.45 -12.14
CA ARG A 138 -21.45 -40.28 -11.39
C ARG A 138 -20.75 -40.12 -10.05
N LYS A 139 -20.49 -41.23 -9.33
CA LYS A 139 -19.73 -41.18 -8.07
C LYS A 139 -18.29 -40.75 -8.31
N LEU A 140 -17.65 -41.27 -9.36
CA LEU A 140 -16.30 -40.85 -9.76
C LEU A 140 -16.28 -39.36 -10.13
N GLN A 141 -17.24 -38.88 -10.92
CA GLN A 141 -17.36 -37.48 -11.30
C GLN A 141 -17.54 -36.57 -10.08
N ARG A 142 -18.40 -36.98 -9.12
CA ARG A 142 -18.59 -36.21 -7.88
C ARG A 142 -17.32 -36.13 -7.06
N ASN A 143 -16.61 -37.25 -6.89
CA ASN A 143 -15.34 -37.29 -6.19
C ASN A 143 -14.27 -36.45 -6.91
N ALA A 144 -14.23 -36.51 -8.24
CA ALA A 144 -13.30 -35.72 -9.05
C ALA A 144 -13.58 -34.21 -8.93
N ASN A 145 -14.86 -33.80 -8.98
CA ASN A 145 -15.24 -32.40 -8.78
C ASN A 145 -14.87 -31.90 -7.38
N THR A 146 -15.13 -32.68 -6.33
CA THR A 146 -14.70 -32.33 -4.97
C THR A 146 -13.18 -32.22 -4.87
N ALA A 147 -12.42 -33.12 -5.51
CA ALA A 147 -10.96 -33.02 -5.54
C ALA A 147 -10.48 -31.75 -6.28
N ILE A 148 -11.11 -31.41 -7.41
CA ILE A 148 -10.82 -30.17 -8.16
C ILE A 148 -11.07 -28.95 -7.27
N GLU A 149 -12.23 -28.86 -6.62
CA GLU A 149 -12.56 -27.75 -5.72
C GLU A 149 -11.53 -27.57 -4.60
N GLN A 150 -11.13 -28.66 -3.92
CA GLN A 150 -10.13 -28.59 -2.86
C GLN A 150 -8.73 -28.20 -3.39
N ILE A 151 -8.32 -28.70 -4.56
CA ILE A 151 -7.04 -28.35 -5.19
C ILE A 151 -7.03 -26.88 -5.60
N THR A 152 -8.10 -26.37 -6.21
CA THR A 152 -8.21 -24.97 -6.63
C THR A 152 -8.08 -24.02 -5.44
N MET A 153 -8.68 -24.37 -4.29
CA MET A 153 -8.56 -23.61 -3.06
C MET A 153 -7.14 -23.63 -2.48
N CYS A 154 -6.45 -24.78 -2.53
CA CYS A 154 -5.04 -24.86 -2.11
C CYS A 154 -4.11 -24.07 -3.04
N LEU A 155 -4.45 -23.99 -4.33
CA LEU A 155 -3.65 -23.31 -5.34
C LEU A 155 -3.62 -21.80 -5.11
N SER A 156 -4.75 -21.18 -4.74
CA SER A 156 -4.78 -19.74 -4.41
C SER A 156 -3.91 -19.40 -3.19
N VAL A 157 -3.91 -20.25 -2.16
CA VAL A 157 -3.03 -20.08 -0.98
C VAL A 157 -1.55 -20.15 -1.38
N LEU A 158 -1.19 -21.15 -2.21
CA LEU A 158 0.19 -21.31 -2.69
C LEU A 158 0.63 -20.17 -3.60
N GLU A 159 -0.23 -19.67 -4.48
CA GLU A 159 0.06 -18.51 -5.32
C GLU A 159 0.30 -17.25 -4.48
N ASN A 160 -0.52 -17.01 -3.46
CA ASN A 160 -0.35 -15.87 -2.56
C ASN A 160 0.92 -16.00 -1.71
N PHE A 161 1.29 -17.20 -1.28
CA PHE A 161 2.57 -17.45 -0.61
C PHE A 161 3.77 -17.28 -1.55
N ALA A 162 3.65 -17.69 -2.82
CA ALA A 162 4.69 -17.45 -3.83
C ALA A 162 4.84 -15.94 -4.12
N LYS A 163 3.73 -15.19 -4.18
CA LYS A 163 3.76 -13.72 -4.26
C LYS A 163 4.44 -13.11 -3.05
N LEU A 164 4.13 -13.57 -1.83
CA LEU A 164 4.78 -13.15 -0.60
C LEU A 164 6.30 -13.36 -0.67
N GLN A 165 6.77 -14.55 -1.06
CA GLN A 165 8.20 -14.81 -1.21
C GLN A 165 8.86 -13.93 -2.27
N ASN A 166 8.18 -13.66 -3.39
CA ASN A 166 8.67 -12.74 -4.41
C ASN A 166 8.75 -11.29 -3.91
N LEU A 167 7.77 -10.84 -3.12
CA LEU A 167 7.78 -9.51 -2.51
C LEU A 167 8.91 -9.37 -1.48
N MET A 168 9.17 -10.42 -0.71
CA MET A 168 10.32 -10.49 0.20
C MET A 168 11.65 -10.36 -0.56
N LYS A 169 11.81 -11.06 -1.70
CA LYS A 169 12.99 -10.92 -2.57
C LYS A 169 13.14 -9.51 -3.16
N GLN A 170 12.03 -8.84 -3.45
CA GLN A 170 12.01 -7.47 -3.96
C GLN A 170 12.18 -6.40 -2.87
N LYS A 171 12.38 -6.79 -1.59
CA LYS A 171 12.45 -5.89 -0.43
C LYS A 171 11.20 -5.01 -0.23
N LYS A 172 10.04 -5.44 -0.75
CA LYS A 172 8.76 -4.73 -0.59
C LYS A 172 8.05 -5.20 0.68
N TYR A 173 8.67 -4.93 1.83
CA TYR A 173 8.28 -5.51 3.12
C TYR A 173 6.86 -5.14 3.56
N TYR A 174 6.42 -3.90 3.35
CA TYR A 174 5.05 -3.49 3.67
C TYR A 174 3.99 -4.26 2.85
N GLN A 175 4.21 -4.40 1.53
CA GLN A 175 3.30 -5.15 0.66
C GLN A 175 3.31 -6.64 1.01
N ALA A 176 4.48 -7.18 1.34
CA ALA A 176 4.63 -8.56 1.82
C ALA A 176 3.82 -8.78 3.11
N LEU A 177 3.92 -7.86 4.07
CA LEU A 177 3.18 -7.94 5.33
C LEU A 177 1.66 -7.88 5.12
N LYS A 178 1.17 -7.03 4.21
CA LYS A 178 -0.25 -6.99 3.86
C LYS A 178 -0.75 -8.31 3.26
N VAL A 179 0.01 -8.89 2.32
CA VAL A 179 -0.32 -10.21 1.76
C VAL A 179 -0.30 -11.30 2.84
N LEU A 180 0.57 -11.17 3.84
CA LEU A 180 0.62 -12.06 4.99
C LEU A 180 -0.65 -11.94 5.85
N GLU A 181 -1.09 -10.73 6.18
CA GLU A 181 -2.33 -10.51 6.92
C GLU A 181 -3.55 -10.97 6.14
N ASP A 182 -3.61 -10.67 4.84
CA ASP A 182 -4.68 -11.14 3.95
C ASP A 182 -4.72 -12.68 3.92
N LEU A 183 -3.56 -13.35 3.93
CA LEU A 183 -3.47 -14.81 4.01
C LEU A 183 -4.01 -15.36 5.34
N GLU A 184 -3.68 -14.71 6.45
CA GLU A 184 -4.13 -15.09 7.79
C GLU A 184 -5.63 -14.88 7.98
N HIS A 185 -6.17 -13.74 7.53
CA HIS A 185 -7.58 -13.40 7.66
C HIS A 185 -8.47 -14.17 6.69
N THR A 186 -8.04 -14.35 5.43
CA THR A 186 -8.88 -14.99 4.41
C THR A 186 -8.84 -16.51 4.51
N TYR A 187 -7.68 -17.08 4.86
CA TYR A 187 -7.48 -18.53 4.84
C TYR A 187 -7.25 -19.12 6.23
N GLY A 188 -7.31 -18.35 7.33
CA GLY A 188 -7.04 -18.84 8.69
C GLY A 188 -7.80 -20.11 9.09
N ASP A 189 -9.08 -20.20 8.77
CA ASP A 189 -9.92 -21.38 9.05
C ASP A 189 -9.64 -22.55 8.08
N GLU A 190 -9.16 -22.26 6.87
CA GLU A 190 -8.81 -23.26 5.86
C GLU A 190 -7.38 -23.80 6.04
N ILE A 191 -6.50 -22.99 6.62
CA ILE A 191 -5.10 -23.27 6.91
C ILE A 191 -4.95 -24.39 7.94
N ASN A 192 -5.97 -24.67 8.75
CA ASN A 192 -5.91 -25.76 9.73
C ASN A 192 -6.30 -27.14 9.17
N LYS A 193 -6.91 -27.21 7.98
CA LYS A 193 -7.43 -28.46 7.41
C LYS A 193 -6.34 -29.39 6.86
N TYR A 194 -5.23 -28.83 6.37
CA TYR A 194 -4.16 -29.60 5.70
C TYR A 194 -2.82 -29.53 6.45
N ARG A 195 -2.02 -30.59 6.35
CA ARG A 195 -0.67 -30.62 6.96
C ARG A 195 0.28 -29.57 6.37
N PHE A 196 0.21 -29.34 5.06
CA PHE A 196 1.10 -28.37 4.41
C PHE A 196 0.76 -26.94 4.80
N THR A 197 -0.53 -26.61 4.96
CA THR A 197 -0.97 -25.28 5.42
C THR A 197 -0.60 -25.04 6.88
N GLN A 198 -0.62 -26.05 7.75
CA GLN A 198 -0.08 -25.96 9.11
C GLN A 198 1.43 -25.66 9.11
N SER A 199 2.19 -26.25 8.18
CA SER A 199 3.61 -25.92 8.01
C SER A 199 3.81 -24.49 7.51
N LEU A 200 2.90 -24.00 6.65
CA LEU A 200 2.89 -22.63 6.16
C LEU A 200 2.62 -21.63 7.30
N ALA A 201 1.62 -21.91 8.15
CA ALA A 201 1.31 -21.12 9.33
C ALA A 201 2.49 -21.02 10.29
N LYS A 202 3.24 -22.12 10.47
CA LYS A 202 4.48 -22.11 11.26
C LYS A 202 5.58 -21.25 10.64
N SER A 203 5.63 -21.12 9.31
CA SER A 203 6.60 -20.24 8.62
C SER A 203 6.23 -18.74 8.66
N MET A 204 4.99 -18.42 9.01
CA MET A 204 4.46 -17.05 9.06
C MET A 204 5.17 -16.18 10.10
N VAL A 205 5.39 -16.72 11.30
CA VAL A 205 6.06 -16.02 12.42
C VAL A 205 7.53 -15.70 12.10
N PRO A 206 8.35 -16.65 11.62
CA PRO A 206 9.70 -16.36 11.13
C PRO A 206 9.75 -15.27 10.06
N ILE A 207 8.79 -15.25 9.12
CA ILE A 207 8.73 -14.22 8.08
C ILE A 207 8.47 -12.83 8.69
N ARG A 208 7.59 -12.73 9.70
CA ARG A 208 7.37 -11.46 10.44
C ARG A 208 8.65 -10.97 11.12
N GLU A 209 9.37 -11.87 11.81
CA GLU A 209 10.63 -11.52 12.47
C GLU A 209 11.72 -11.14 11.45
N GLU A 210 11.76 -11.79 10.28
CA GLU A 210 12.67 -11.42 9.19
C GLU A 210 12.34 -10.04 8.63
N ILE A 211 11.06 -9.73 8.41
CA ILE A 211 10.61 -8.38 8.02
C ILE A 211 11.01 -7.35 9.07
N LYS A 212 10.80 -7.66 10.36
CA LYS A 212 11.15 -6.79 11.49
C LYS A 212 12.64 -6.47 11.51
N LYS A 213 13.49 -7.50 11.40
CA LYS A 213 14.95 -7.34 11.37
C LYS A 213 15.41 -6.53 10.17
N ASN A 214 14.94 -6.86 8.97
CA ASN A 214 15.30 -6.14 7.75
C ASN A 214 14.86 -4.67 7.78
N SER A 215 13.72 -4.38 8.43
CA SER A 215 13.25 -2.99 8.61
C SER A 215 14.17 -2.20 9.55
N TYR A 216 14.66 -2.82 10.63
CA TYR A 216 15.67 -2.20 11.49
C TYR A 216 17.00 -1.96 10.76
N ASP A 217 17.43 -2.90 9.92
CA ASP A 217 18.65 -2.74 9.11
C ASP A 217 18.50 -1.62 8.06
N GLU A 218 17.32 -1.49 7.45
CA GLU A 218 17.00 -0.39 6.52
C GLU A 218 17.03 0.96 7.23
N LEU A 219 16.42 1.05 8.43
CA LEU A 219 16.50 2.25 9.26
C LEU A 219 17.95 2.59 9.63
N ARG A 220 18.74 1.60 10.03
CA ARG A 220 20.15 1.81 10.39
C ARG A 220 20.95 2.34 9.21
N CYS A 221 20.80 1.75 8.02
CA CYS A 221 21.43 2.25 6.81
C CYS A 221 21.05 3.72 6.53
N PHE A 222 19.75 4.05 6.63
CA PHE A 222 19.28 5.42 6.47
C PHE A 222 19.93 6.38 7.47
N LEU A 223 20.00 6.01 8.76
CA LEU A 223 20.61 6.84 9.79
C LEU A 223 22.11 7.05 9.57
N GLU A 224 22.81 6.06 9.02
CA GLU A 224 24.22 6.17 8.64
C GLU A 224 24.43 7.06 7.40
N ASP A 225 23.53 7.00 6.42
CA ASP A 225 23.62 7.83 5.21
C ASP A 225 23.30 9.30 5.50
N VAL A 226 22.28 9.56 6.31
CA VAL A 226 21.96 10.90 6.80
C VAL A 226 23.13 11.48 7.60
N ALA A 227 23.81 10.66 8.42
CA ALA A 227 24.97 11.09 9.20
C ALA A 227 26.13 11.64 8.34
N LYS A 228 26.32 11.10 7.13
CA LYS A 228 27.36 11.56 6.20
C LYS A 228 27.06 12.95 5.63
N ILE A 229 25.79 13.35 5.60
CA ILE A 229 25.33 14.55 4.88
C ILE A 229 24.99 15.70 5.84
N TRP A 230 24.94 15.48 7.17
CA TRP A 230 24.64 16.55 8.16
C TRP A 230 25.39 17.85 7.91
N LYS A 231 26.71 17.79 7.72
CA LYS A 231 27.51 19.00 7.47
C LYS A 231 26.97 19.82 6.30
N ARG A 232 26.68 19.16 5.17
CA ARG A 232 26.19 19.81 3.95
C ARG A 232 24.81 20.43 4.15
N ILE A 233 23.92 19.74 4.87
CA ILE A 233 22.58 20.26 5.21
C ILE A 233 22.70 21.51 6.08
N GLY A 234 23.60 21.49 7.08
CA GLY A 234 23.87 22.66 7.92
C GLY A 234 24.40 23.84 7.11
N GLU A 235 25.41 23.62 6.26
CA GLU A 235 25.96 24.67 5.40
C GLU A 235 24.88 25.33 4.54
N ASP A 236 23.96 24.55 3.96
CA ASP A 236 22.92 25.08 3.09
C ASP A 236 21.81 25.80 3.89
N ALA A 237 21.47 25.33 5.09
CA ALA A 237 20.56 26.02 6.01
C ALA A 237 21.13 27.35 6.53
N ILE A 238 22.42 27.39 6.87
CA ILE A 238 23.14 28.62 7.23
C ILE A 238 23.15 29.60 6.05
N LYS A 239 23.46 29.14 4.84
CA LYS A 239 23.46 29.99 3.63
C LYS A 239 22.09 30.61 3.38
N ALA A 240 21.02 29.81 3.48
CA ALA A 240 19.65 30.30 3.32
C ALA A 240 19.33 31.39 4.36
N THR A 241 19.69 31.18 5.62
CA THR A 241 19.48 32.15 6.69
C THR A 241 20.33 33.41 6.49
N ALA A 242 21.58 33.28 6.06
CA ALA A 242 22.48 34.40 5.80
C ALA A 242 21.97 35.33 4.70
N ILE A 243 21.32 34.75 3.68
CA ILE A 243 20.66 35.50 2.60
C ILE A 243 19.45 36.26 3.14
N GLN A 244 18.59 35.59 3.92
CA GLN A 244 17.37 36.20 4.48
C GLN A 244 17.67 37.32 5.48
N THR A 245 18.72 37.18 6.28
CA THR A 245 19.08 38.11 7.35
C THR A 245 20.01 39.24 6.88
N GLY A 246 20.36 39.28 5.58
CA GLY A 246 21.18 40.35 5.01
C GLY A 246 22.67 40.32 5.40
N PHE A 247 23.13 39.27 6.10
CA PHE A 247 24.56 39.04 6.37
C PHE A 247 25.33 38.70 5.09
N TYR A 248 24.63 38.29 4.03
CA TYR A 248 25.17 38.12 2.69
C TYR A 248 24.96 39.38 1.85
N LYS A 249 26.04 40.14 1.59
CA LYS A 249 26.08 41.10 0.48
C LYS A 249 26.73 40.41 -0.72
N PRO A 250 26.06 40.26 -1.86
CA PRO A 250 26.74 39.91 -3.10
C PRO A 250 27.82 40.97 -3.33
N SER A 251 29.09 40.57 -3.35
CA SER A 251 30.20 41.45 -3.68
C SER A 251 30.05 41.93 -5.12
N GLY A 252 29.34 43.04 -5.31
CA GLY A 252 29.14 43.66 -6.61
C GLY A 252 27.82 44.41 -6.70
N LYS A 253 27.79 45.64 -6.18
CA LYS A 253 27.30 46.84 -6.89
C LYS A 253 27.45 48.06 -5.99
N LYS A 254 28.31 48.99 -6.41
CA LYS A 254 28.17 50.41 -6.08
C LYS A 254 26.97 50.95 -6.85
N ASP A 255 26.28 51.92 -6.25
CA ASP A 255 25.16 52.64 -6.81
C ASP A 255 25.47 53.24 -8.20
N SER A 256 24.66 52.88 -9.20
CA SER A 256 24.15 53.76 -10.26
C SER A 256 23.14 52.99 -11.10
N ASP A 257 22.13 53.70 -11.58
CA ASP A 257 21.01 53.26 -12.40
C ASP A 257 21.27 52.22 -13.49
N MET A 258 20.17 51.53 -13.82
CA MET A 258 19.87 50.91 -15.11
C MET A 258 20.40 49.49 -15.36
N GLU A 259 19.44 48.57 -15.43
CA GLU A 259 19.30 47.42 -16.31
C GLU A 259 20.54 46.64 -16.80
N SER A 260 20.33 45.31 -16.80
CA SER A 260 20.96 44.33 -17.68
C SER A 260 22.19 43.58 -17.15
N ARG A 261 21.99 42.26 -17.13
CA ARG A 261 22.88 41.18 -16.70
C ARG A 261 24.20 41.13 -17.46
N LYS A 262 25.26 40.78 -16.73
CA LYS A 262 26.41 39.91 -17.09
C LYS A 262 27.23 39.78 -15.79
N SER A 263 27.80 38.67 -15.35
CA SER A 263 27.96 37.31 -15.84
C SER A 263 28.87 36.65 -14.80
N PHE A 264 28.54 35.53 -14.18
CA PHE A 264 29.57 34.67 -13.58
C PHE A 264 29.15 33.21 -13.75
N ALA A 265 29.87 32.53 -14.64
CA ALA A 265 29.89 31.09 -14.78
C ALA A 265 30.83 30.49 -13.71
N LYS A 266 30.55 29.25 -13.35
CA LYS A 266 31.19 28.40 -12.34
C LYS A 266 32.73 28.39 -12.43
N ASP A 267 33.37 28.30 -11.26
CA ASP A 267 34.56 27.46 -11.01
C ASP A 267 34.66 27.13 -9.51
N ASP A 268 35.25 25.98 -9.19
CA ASP A 268 35.35 25.33 -7.87
C ASP A 268 35.83 26.27 -6.75
N ILE A 269 35.09 26.25 -5.63
CA ILE A 269 35.34 27.12 -4.49
C ILE A 269 36.21 26.39 -3.46
N GLN A 270 37.50 26.75 -3.39
CA GLN A 270 38.34 26.48 -2.21
C GLN A 270 38.30 27.67 -1.24
N LEU A 271 38.28 27.36 0.06
CA LEU A 271 38.30 28.34 1.16
C LEU A 271 39.69 29.00 1.31
N SER A 272 39.75 30.33 1.29
CA SER A 272 40.93 31.09 1.73
C SER A 272 40.97 31.24 3.25
N LYS A 273 42.17 31.50 3.80
CA LYS A 273 42.49 31.59 5.24
C LYS A 273 41.73 32.68 6.02
N ASP A 274 41.03 33.59 5.32
CA ASP A 274 40.20 34.64 5.92
C ASP A 274 38.68 34.48 5.71
N GLY A 275 38.22 33.38 5.09
CA GLY A 275 36.80 33.07 4.97
C GLY A 275 36.04 33.72 3.80
N THR A 276 36.75 34.34 2.84
CA THR A 276 36.13 34.94 1.63
C THR A 276 36.41 34.11 0.37
N ILE A 277 35.41 33.99 -0.52
CA ILE A 277 35.47 33.21 -1.78
C ILE A 277 35.73 34.16 -2.97
N VAL A 278 36.63 33.79 -3.89
CA VAL A 278 36.91 34.53 -5.16
C VAL A 278 36.76 33.57 -6.36
N GLN A 279 35.96 33.92 -7.37
CA GLN A 279 35.80 33.17 -8.63
C GLN A 279 36.52 33.84 -9.81
N ARG A 280 37.14 33.02 -10.68
CA ARG A 280 37.72 33.39 -11.99
C ARG A 280 36.83 32.79 -13.10
N THR A 281 36.59 33.51 -14.19
CA THR A 281 35.62 33.15 -15.26
C THR A 281 36.25 32.43 -16.45
N PRO A 282 35.52 31.48 -17.08
CA PRO A 282 35.51 31.35 -18.54
C PRO A 282 34.10 31.36 -19.17
N ARG A 283 34.05 31.71 -20.46
CA ARG A 283 32.86 32.01 -21.29
C ARG A 283 32.28 30.78 -21.99
N THR A 284 30.96 30.59 -21.98
CA THR A 284 30.21 29.85 -23.03
C THR A 284 28.73 30.27 -23.12
N SER A 285 28.12 29.94 -24.27
CA SER A 285 27.03 30.59 -25.00
C SER A 285 25.58 30.40 -24.53
N ASP A 286 24.73 31.35 -24.93
CA ASP A 286 23.39 31.69 -24.43
C ASP A 286 22.23 30.69 -24.66
N MET A 287 22.44 29.54 -25.29
CA MET A 287 21.33 28.62 -25.63
C MET A 287 20.97 27.60 -24.54
N GLU A 288 21.84 27.35 -23.55
CA GLU A 288 21.50 26.51 -22.38
C GLU A 288 20.78 27.30 -21.27
N LYS A 289 20.79 28.64 -21.33
CA LYS A 289 20.22 29.51 -20.29
C LYS A 289 18.71 29.35 -20.09
N LYS A 290 17.98 28.89 -21.12
CA LYS A 290 16.52 28.78 -21.05
C LYS A 290 16.02 27.49 -20.42
N LYS A 291 16.72 26.37 -20.58
CA LYS A 291 16.43 25.12 -19.82
C LYS A 291 16.89 25.22 -18.37
N ILE A 292 17.97 25.97 -18.14
CA ILE A 292 18.54 26.19 -16.81
C ILE A 292 17.59 27.10 -16.00
N ALA A 293 17.04 28.19 -16.56
CA ALA A 293 16.22 29.16 -15.82
C ALA A 293 14.90 28.60 -15.23
N GLU A 294 14.23 27.66 -15.89
CA GLU A 294 13.02 27.02 -15.35
C GLU A 294 13.30 26.05 -14.19
N GLN A 295 14.57 25.69 -13.97
CA GLN A 295 15.00 24.78 -12.90
C GLN A 295 15.40 25.51 -11.59
N TYR A 296 15.41 26.85 -11.55
CA TYR A 296 15.80 27.65 -10.35
C TYR A 296 14.63 28.19 -9.54
N GLU A 297 13.38 27.99 -9.99
CA GLU A 297 12.20 28.26 -9.15
C GLU A 297 11.92 27.13 -8.14
N THR A 298 12.70 26.04 -8.22
CA THR A 298 12.74 24.97 -7.23
C THR A 298 14.14 24.93 -6.61
N ASN A 299 14.44 25.87 -5.71
CA ASN A 299 15.53 25.68 -4.77
C ASN A 299 15.17 24.50 -3.86
N LEU A 300 15.40 23.27 -4.34
CA LEU A 300 15.38 22.08 -3.49
C LEU A 300 16.41 22.32 -2.39
N SER A 301 15.93 22.43 -1.16
CA SER A 301 16.79 22.43 0.02
C SER A 301 17.62 21.13 0.02
N ALA A 302 18.82 21.12 0.60
CA ALA A 302 19.60 19.88 0.76
C ALA A 302 18.81 18.78 1.48
N THR A 303 17.80 19.17 2.27
CA THR A 303 16.81 18.29 2.90
C THR A 303 15.92 17.56 1.88
N ASP A 304 15.61 18.17 0.74
CA ASP A 304 14.71 17.61 -0.28
C ASP A 304 15.39 16.52 -1.12
N ASN A 305 16.74 16.43 -1.03
CA ASN A 305 17.52 15.34 -1.63
C ASN A 305 17.63 14.10 -0.72
N ILE A 306 17.08 14.15 0.50
CA ILE A 306 17.08 13.02 1.43
C ILE A 306 15.81 12.22 1.18
N ASP A 307 15.96 10.94 0.85
CA ASP A 307 14.82 10.03 0.77
C ASP A 307 14.40 9.62 2.18
N PHE A 308 13.35 10.25 2.73
CA PHE A 308 12.75 9.89 4.01
C PHE A 308 11.82 8.67 3.94
N ALA A 309 11.58 8.12 2.74
CA ALA A 309 10.70 6.97 2.57
C ALA A 309 11.07 5.73 3.42
N PRO A 310 12.36 5.42 3.71
CA PRO A 310 12.72 4.35 4.65
C PRO A 310 12.10 4.52 6.04
N ILE A 311 12.11 5.74 6.61
CA ILE A 311 11.50 6.01 7.92
C ILE A 311 9.99 5.79 7.86
N HIS A 312 9.33 6.32 6.83
CA HIS A 312 7.88 6.19 6.66
C HIS A 312 7.47 4.72 6.47
N ARG A 313 8.21 3.96 5.66
CA ARG A 313 8.00 2.52 5.49
C ARG A 313 8.16 1.77 6.81
N CYS A 314 9.22 2.03 7.57
CA CYS A 314 9.43 1.40 8.87
C CYS A 314 8.27 1.73 9.82
N CYS A 315 7.88 2.99 9.93
CA CYS A 315 6.73 3.39 10.76
C CYS A 315 5.45 2.64 10.38
N GLN A 316 5.16 2.49 9.09
CA GLN A 316 4.00 1.74 8.61
C GLN A 316 4.09 0.25 8.96
N ILE A 317 5.26 -0.37 8.75
CA ILE A 317 5.50 -1.79 9.07
C ILE A 317 5.30 -2.04 10.56
N PHE A 318 5.92 -1.25 11.44
CA PHE A 318 5.79 -1.42 12.88
C PHE A 318 4.40 -1.10 13.42
N ASN A 319 3.66 -0.21 12.75
CA ASN A 319 2.26 0.05 13.06
C ASN A 319 1.38 -1.17 12.74
N VAL A 320 1.60 -1.82 11.59
CA VAL A 320 0.88 -3.04 11.20
C VAL A 320 1.27 -4.24 12.09
N LEU A 321 2.54 -4.34 12.48
CA LEU A 321 3.01 -5.37 13.43
C LEU A 321 2.53 -5.17 14.89
N GLY A 322 1.93 -4.01 15.22
CA GLY A 322 1.49 -3.69 16.58
C GLY A 322 2.61 -3.37 17.58
N ASP A 323 3.84 -3.13 17.11
CA ASP A 323 5.03 -2.90 17.93
C ASP A 323 5.61 -1.49 17.71
N LYS A 324 4.71 -0.50 17.61
CA LYS A 324 5.06 0.89 17.31
C LYS A 324 5.87 1.56 18.43
N GLU A 325 5.51 1.30 19.68
CA GLU A 325 6.18 1.91 20.85
C GLU A 325 7.64 1.46 20.98
N ALA A 326 7.93 0.17 20.78
CA ALA A 326 9.31 -0.31 20.82
C ALA A 326 10.16 0.29 19.70
N PHE A 327 9.58 0.46 18.51
CA PHE A 327 10.25 1.13 17.39
C PHE A 327 10.53 2.62 17.69
N GLU A 328 9.56 3.33 18.25
CA GLU A 328 9.73 4.74 18.65
C GLU A 328 10.86 4.90 19.68
N ASN A 329 10.92 4.02 20.68
CA ASN A 329 11.98 4.00 21.68
C ASN A 329 13.35 3.68 21.06
N TYR A 330 13.44 2.65 20.21
CA TYR A 330 14.67 2.30 19.51
C TYR A 330 15.19 3.46 18.65
N TYR A 331 14.30 4.12 17.90
CA TYR A 331 14.67 5.27 17.09
C TYR A 331 15.22 6.42 17.95
N ARG A 332 14.52 6.78 19.04
CA ARG A 332 14.96 7.85 19.95
C ARG A 332 16.30 7.52 20.61
N ASP A 333 16.52 6.28 21.02
CA ASP A 333 17.78 5.85 21.62
C ASP A 333 18.96 5.97 20.62
N GLU A 334 18.77 5.52 19.37
CA GLU A 334 19.81 5.64 18.34
C GLU A 334 20.08 7.10 17.96
N ARG A 335 19.03 7.92 17.82
CA ARG A 335 19.20 9.36 17.54
C ARG A 335 19.88 10.09 18.70
N LYS A 336 19.61 9.72 19.95
CA LYS A 336 20.29 10.27 21.12
C LYS A 336 21.79 9.95 21.10
N LYS A 337 22.19 8.72 20.79
CA LYS A 337 23.61 8.34 20.63
C LYS A 337 24.30 9.13 19.51
N GLN A 338 23.61 9.29 18.38
CA GLN A 338 24.09 10.11 17.27
C GLN A 338 24.26 11.58 17.68
N ALA A 339 23.29 12.15 18.39
CA ALA A 339 23.37 13.52 18.90
C ALA A 339 24.57 13.69 19.84
N GLU A 340 24.75 12.79 20.82
CA GLU A 340 25.89 12.84 21.75
C GLU A 340 27.24 12.81 21.02
N THR A 341 27.32 12.05 19.93
CA THR A 341 28.51 11.97 19.08
C THR A 341 28.76 13.27 18.31
N VAL A 342 27.72 13.85 17.71
CA VAL A 342 27.82 15.09 16.92
C VAL A 342 28.13 16.30 17.79
N ILE A 343 27.58 16.35 19.00
CA ILE A 343 27.77 17.46 19.94
C ILE A 343 29.17 17.43 20.56
N THR A 344 29.85 16.28 20.62
CA THR A 344 31.18 16.19 21.22
C THR A 344 32.21 16.98 20.39
N PRO A 345 32.91 17.97 20.97
CA PRO A 345 33.80 18.83 20.21
C PRO A 345 35.03 18.06 19.70
N PRO A 346 35.49 18.31 18.46
CA PRO A 346 36.72 17.72 17.95
C PRO A 346 37.94 18.26 18.72
N THR A 347 38.92 17.39 18.99
CA THR A 347 40.15 17.71 19.75
C THR A 347 40.99 18.84 19.17
N LYS A 348 40.81 19.20 17.89
CA LYS A 348 41.52 20.28 17.18
C LYS A 348 40.68 21.54 16.95
N LEU A 349 39.64 21.77 17.75
CA LEU A 349 38.78 22.94 17.57
C LEU A 349 39.59 24.27 17.61
N GLN A 350 40.60 24.34 18.49
CA GLN A 350 41.46 25.52 18.77
C GLN A 350 42.32 26.02 17.61
N GLU A 351 42.50 25.24 16.54
CA GLU A 351 43.45 25.60 15.48
C GLU A 351 42.87 26.52 14.40
N SER A 352 41.54 26.57 14.19
CA SER A 352 40.94 27.36 13.10
C SER A 352 39.46 27.67 13.28
N ILE A 353 39.06 28.89 12.88
CA ILE A 353 37.66 29.32 12.76
C ILE A 353 36.85 28.37 11.88
N LYS A 354 37.48 27.81 10.83
CA LYS A 354 36.82 26.85 9.93
C LYS A 354 36.41 25.56 10.65
N SER A 355 37.19 25.11 11.63
CA SER A 355 36.84 23.93 12.44
C SER A 355 35.60 24.19 13.31
N SER A 356 35.44 25.42 13.83
CA SER A 356 34.25 25.84 14.58
C SER A 356 33.00 25.91 13.68
N VAL A 357 33.16 26.43 12.46
CA VAL A 357 32.07 26.45 11.46
C VAL A 357 31.65 25.02 11.09
N ASP A 358 32.61 24.16 10.72
CA ASP A 358 32.34 22.77 10.37
C ASP A 358 31.65 21.97 11.50
N TYR A 359 31.98 22.29 12.76
CA TYR A 359 31.35 21.69 13.94
C TYR A 359 29.90 22.16 14.11
N LEU A 360 29.64 23.47 14.02
CA LEU A 360 28.29 24.04 14.12
C LEU A 360 27.40 23.62 12.95
N ASP A 361 27.95 23.51 11.74
CA ASP A 361 27.22 23.04 10.55
C ASP A 361 26.74 21.59 10.73
N LYS A 362 27.57 20.70 11.30
CA LYS A 362 27.17 19.32 11.60
C LYS A 362 26.03 19.25 12.60
N ILE A 363 26.12 20.02 13.68
CA ILE A 363 25.06 20.10 14.70
C ILE A 363 23.77 20.62 14.07
N LEU A 364 23.87 21.70 13.30
CA LEU A 364 22.72 22.29 12.64
C LEU A 364 22.05 21.28 11.70
N GLY A 365 22.81 20.61 10.84
CA GLY A 365 22.27 19.61 9.92
C GLY A 365 21.58 18.45 10.63
N PHE A 366 22.05 18.06 11.81
CA PHE A 366 21.37 17.06 12.64
C PHE A 366 19.98 17.57 13.08
N PHE A 367 19.90 18.78 13.65
CA PHE A 367 18.64 19.34 14.16
C PHE A 367 17.66 19.79 13.07
N VAL A 368 18.15 20.16 11.88
CA VAL A 368 17.30 20.43 10.71
C VAL A 368 16.62 19.14 10.23
N VAL A 369 17.34 18.02 10.24
CA VAL A 369 16.75 16.71 9.91
C VAL A 369 15.73 16.29 10.97
N GLU A 370 16.01 16.50 12.26
CA GLU A 370 15.03 16.22 13.32
C GLU A 370 13.76 17.06 13.17
N ASP A 371 13.89 18.34 12.80
CA ASP A 371 12.74 19.20 12.56
C ASP A 371 11.91 18.72 11.35
N HIS A 372 12.56 18.31 10.26
CA HIS A 372 11.89 17.72 9.12
C HIS A 372 11.15 16.42 9.48
N ILE A 373 11.78 15.54 10.27
CA ILE A 373 11.17 14.29 10.71
C ILE A 373 9.99 14.54 11.66
N MET A 374 10.08 15.54 12.54
CA MET A 374 8.97 15.96 13.41
C MET A 374 7.77 16.42 12.57
N ASN A 375 8.00 17.21 11.52
CA ASN A 375 6.93 17.69 10.63
C ASN A 375 6.32 16.56 9.79
N SER A 376 7.15 15.63 9.31
CA SER A 376 6.71 14.51 8.46
C SER A 376 6.09 13.35 9.25
N GLN A 377 6.50 13.14 10.50
CA GLN A 377 6.05 12.03 11.36
C GLN A 377 5.99 12.45 12.85
N PRO A 378 4.95 13.20 13.27
CA PRO A 378 4.88 13.80 14.61
C PRO A 378 4.76 12.78 15.76
N GLY A 379 4.41 11.52 15.46
CA GLY A 379 4.39 10.45 16.46
C GLY A 379 5.80 9.97 16.87
N LEU A 380 6.77 10.05 15.96
CA LEU A 380 8.12 9.51 16.20
C LEU A 380 8.97 10.49 17.01
N VAL A 381 9.00 11.76 16.57
CA VAL A 381 9.73 12.87 17.20
C VAL A 381 8.71 13.88 17.70
N THR A 382 8.56 13.99 19.02
CA THR A 382 7.71 15.02 19.62
C THR A 382 8.51 16.30 19.84
N LYS A 383 7.82 17.44 19.85
CA LYS A 383 8.44 18.74 20.15
C LYS A 383 9.21 18.72 21.48
N ALA A 384 8.63 18.13 22.52
CA ALA A 384 9.27 18.03 23.83
C ALA A 384 10.57 17.21 23.81
N TYR A 385 10.59 16.09 23.08
CA TYR A 385 11.80 15.27 22.92
C TYR A 385 12.90 16.03 22.16
N ARG A 386 12.52 16.69 21.06
CA ARG A 386 13.41 17.51 20.24
C ARG A 386 14.03 18.66 21.04
N ASP A 387 13.20 19.38 21.81
CA ASP A 387 13.62 20.50 22.63
C ASP A 387 14.56 20.03 23.75
N HIS A 388 14.28 18.91 24.42
CA HIS A 388 15.17 18.32 25.42
C HIS A 388 16.54 17.90 24.82
N LEU A 389 16.53 17.30 23.63
CA LEU A 389 17.77 16.92 22.93
C LEU A 389 18.60 18.16 22.56
N TYR A 390 17.92 19.23 22.17
CA TYR A 390 18.56 20.50 21.87
C TYR A 390 19.10 21.20 23.12
N ASP A 391 18.40 21.17 24.26
CA ASP A 391 18.90 21.75 25.52
C ASP A 391 20.22 21.10 25.97
N MET A 392 20.32 19.77 25.85
CA MET A 392 21.57 19.04 26.10
C MET A 392 22.70 19.46 25.14
N ALA A 393 22.37 19.70 23.88
CA ALA A 393 23.32 20.18 22.88
C ALA A 393 23.76 21.61 23.16
N LEU A 394 22.81 22.49 23.46
CA LEU A 394 23.00 23.90 23.73
C LEU A 394 23.97 24.11 24.89
N GLN A 395 23.81 23.37 25.99
CA GLN A 395 24.73 23.43 27.13
C GLN A 395 26.17 23.12 26.71
N LYS A 396 26.39 22.00 26.01
CA LYS A 396 27.72 21.59 25.54
C LYS A 396 28.31 22.57 24.52
N ILE A 397 27.48 23.13 23.63
CA ILE A 397 27.90 24.14 22.66
C ILE A 397 28.36 25.38 23.39
N THR A 398 27.55 25.91 24.32
CA THR A 398 27.89 27.05 25.17
C THR A 398 29.21 26.83 25.92
N ASP A 399 29.37 25.68 26.60
CA ASP A 399 30.61 25.35 27.32
C ASP A 399 31.84 25.30 26.39
N THR A 400 31.66 24.71 25.20
CA THR A 400 32.71 24.62 24.18
C THR A 400 33.08 26.00 23.63
N MET A 401 32.08 26.85 23.35
CA MET A 401 32.26 28.21 22.85
C MET A 401 32.97 29.07 23.91
N ASN A 402 32.53 29.02 25.17
CA ASN A 402 33.15 29.76 26.27
C ASN A 402 34.59 29.33 26.52
N THR A 403 34.90 28.03 26.46
CA THR A 403 36.27 27.52 26.62
C THR A 403 37.19 27.92 25.46
N HIS A 404 36.67 27.89 24.23
CA HIS A 404 37.44 28.18 23.03
C HIS A 404 37.63 29.69 22.79
N PHE A 405 36.62 30.50 23.11
CA PHE A 405 36.60 31.94 22.83
C PHE A 405 36.87 32.82 24.04
N GLY A 406 36.59 32.36 25.26
CA GLY A 406 36.86 33.14 26.47
C GLY A 406 38.34 33.48 26.67
N ASN A 407 39.25 32.72 26.04
CA ASN A 407 40.70 32.98 26.06
C ASN A 407 41.21 33.73 24.81
N CYS A 408 40.33 34.16 23.90
CA CYS A 408 40.73 34.82 22.67
C CYS A 408 40.98 36.32 22.88
N LEU A 409 42.23 36.75 22.75
CA LEU A 409 42.62 38.17 22.86
C LEU A 409 42.60 38.93 21.52
N ASP A 410 42.29 38.23 20.41
CA ASP A 410 42.36 38.76 19.06
C ASP A 410 41.02 39.37 18.63
N VAL A 411 40.99 40.70 18.57
CA VAL A 411 39.85 41.55 18.22
C VAL A 411 39.20 41.14 16.89
N GLU A 412 39.97 40.74 15.89
CA GLU A 412 39.43 40.37 14.58
C GLU A 412 38.81 38.98 14.60
N LYS A 413 39.46 38.02 15.27
CA LYS A 413 38.92 36.65 15.44
C LYS A 413 37.63 36.65 16.26
N MET A 414 37.53 37.47 17.31
CA MET A 414 36.31 37.61 18.10
C MET A 414 35.12 38.07 17.25
N ILE A 415 35.32 39.04 16.35
CA ILE A 415 34.24 39.52 15.47
C ILE A 415 33.84 38.46 14.45
N ARG A 416 34.80 37.74 13.86
CA ARG A 416 34.50 36.65 12.93
C ARG A 416 33.69 35.55 13.64
N MET A 417 34.08 35.20 14.87
CA MET A 417 33.36 34.19 15.64
C MET A 417 31.95 34.65 16.05
N LYS A 418 31.82 35.90 16.49
CA LYS A 418 30.51 36.50 16.77
C LYS A 418 29.56 36.32 15.59
N LYS A 419 30.02 36.55 14.36
CA LYS A 419 29.19 36.32 13.15
C LYS A 419 28.77 34.86 13.00
N VAL A 420 29.67 33.91 13.25
CA VAL A 420 29.39 32.47 13.15
C VAL A 420 28.35 32.05 14.19
N ILE A 421 28.54 32.40 15.46
CA ILE A 421 27.62 32.07 16.57
C ILE A 421 26.26 32.72 16.34
N LEU A 422 26.25 33.98 15.93
CA LEU A 422 25.01 34.72 15.65
C LEU A 422 24.24 34.10 14.49
N LEU A 423 24.92 33.74 13.39
CA LEU A 423 24.28 33.11 12.25
C LEU A 423 23.73 31.73 12.60
N PHE A 424 24.47 30.95 13.40
CA PHE A 424 23.97 29.69 13.97
C PHE A 424 22.72 29.90 14.83
N ALA A 425 22.75 30.86 15.77
CA ALA A 425 21.61 31.17 16.62
C ALA A 425 20.38 31.60 15.80
N LEU A 426 20.56 32.48 14.81
CA LEU A 426 19.46 32.91 13.93
C LEU A 426 18.89 31.76 13.11
N THR A 427 19.74 30.85 12.64
CA THR A 427 19.30 29.67 11.90
C THR A 427 18.51 28.72 12.81
N MET A 428 18.99 28.45 14.03
CA MET A 428 18.23 27.65 15.00
C MET A 428 16.89 28.30 15.38
N LYS A 429 16.86 29.63 15.50
CA LYS A 429 15.62 30.39 15.75
C LYS A 429 14.60 30.24 14.62
N SER A 430 15.02 30.19 13.36
CA SER A 430 14.08 30.01 12.23
C SER A 430 13.41 28.63 12.22
N TYR A 431 14.05 27.61 12.80
CA TYR A 431 13.45 26.28 13.02
C TYR A 431 12.70 26.16 14.36
N GLY A 432 12.57 27.27 15.11
CA GLY A 432 11.79 27.33 16.35
C GLY A 432 12.48 26.75 17.58
N TYR A 433 13.82 26.70 17.59
CA TYR A 433 14.62 26.33 18.77
C TYR A 433 14.89 27.54 19.68
N ASN A 434 15.14 27.28 20.97
CA ASN A 434 15.52 28.31 21.94
C ASN A 434 16.95 28.82 21.66
N ILE A 435 17.22 30.11 21.85
CA ILE A 435 18.55 30.70 21.61
C ILE A 435 19.08 31.52 22.78
N ASN A 436 18.36 31.57 23.91
CA ASN A 436 18.63 32.51 24.98
C ASN A 436 20.05 32.35 25.56
N SER A 437 20.53 31.12 25.74
CA SER A 437 21.87 30.85 26.25
C SER A 437 22.96 31.42 25.32
N LEU A 438 22.83 31.23 24.00
CA LEU A 438 23.78 31.75 23.02
C LEU A 438 23.74 33.28 22.93
N VAL A 439 22.58 33.89 23.12
CA VAL A 439 22.44 35.35 23.16
C VAL A 439 23.13 35.92 24.41
N ASN A 440 23.01 35.24 25.55
CA ASN A 440 23.72 35.62 26.78
C ASN A 440 25.24 35.47 26.60
N ASP A 441 25.71 34.36 26.05
CA ASP A 441 27.14 34.14 25.74
C ASP A 441 27.69 35.23 24.80
N LEU A 442 26.93 35.62 23.77
CA LEU A 442 27.28 36.74 22.89
C LEU A 442 27.36 38.08 23.64
N GLY A 443 26.58 38.26 24.70
CA GLY A 443 26.66 39.39 25.62
C GLY A 443 27.95 39.37 26.44
N ASP A 444 28.34 38.22 26.98
CA ASP A 444 29.61 38.07 27.71
C ASP A 444 30.81 38.31 26.79
N PHE A 445 30.76 37.79 25.54
CA PHE A 445 31.78 38.07 24.53
C PHE A 445 31.85 39.55 24.13
N ARG A 446 30.72 40.27 24.14
CA ARG A 446 30.69 41.73 23.92
C ARG A 446 31.49 42.45 25.00
N ASP A 447 31.27 42.09 26.26
CA ASP A 447 31.87 42.79 27.38
C ASP A 447 33.38 42.48 27.46
N GLN A 448 33.80 41.24 27.16
CA GLN A 448 35.22 40.89 26.98
C GLN A 448 35.88 41.66 25.83
N TYR A 449 35.22 41.71 24.66
CA TYR A 449 35.70 42.47 23.50
C TYR A 449 35.89 43.95 23.85
N ASN A 450 34.93 44.51 24.59
CA ASN A 450 34.98 45.89 25.03
C ASN A 450 36.17 46.14 25.98
N GLU A 451 36.43 45.27 26.96
CA GLU A 451 37.57 45.44 27.87
C GLU A 451 38.93 45.32 27.15
N ILE A 452 39.07 44.41 26.18
CA ILE A 452 40.30 44.29 25.36
C ILE A 452 40.55 45.58 24.58
N LEU A 453 39.54 46.07 23.85
CA LEU A 453 39.64 47.35 23.15
C LEU A 453 39.94 48.51 24.11
N MET A 454 39.26 48.54 25.26
CA MET A 454 39.42 49.58 26.26
C MET A 454 40.87 49.63 26.76
N SER A 455 41.49 48.48 27.03
CA SER A 455 42.91 48.40 27.40
C SER A 455 43.84 48.89 26.28
N GLU A 456 43.57 48.51 25.03
CA GLU A 456 44.39 48.91 23.88
C GLU A 456 44.34 50.43 23.65
N TYR A 457 43.15 51.03 23.66
CA TYR A 457 42.99 52.48 23.46
C TYR A 457 43.48 53.31 24.65
N CYS A 458 43.43 52.80 25.88
CA CYS A 458 44.13 53.43 27.02
C CYS A 458 45.65 53.45 26.81
N ALA A 459 46.24 52.34 26.37
CA ALA A 459 47.68 52.29 26.10
C ALA A 459 48.08 53.23 24.95
N GLN A 460 47.26 53.34 23.90
CA GLN A 460 47.47 54.30 22.80
C GLN A 460 47.36 55.76 23.27
N PHE A 461 46.43 56.05 24.19
CA PHE A 461 46.30 57.36 24.81
C PHE A 461 47.52 57.74 25.65
N ASP A 462 47.99 56.84 26.51
CA ASP A 462 49.18 57.06 27.35
C ASP A 462 50.44 57.27 26.51
N LYS A 463 50.56 56.54 25.39
CA LYS A 463 51.64 56.74 24.42
C LYS A 463 51.55 58.11 23.75
N ALA A 464 50.36 58.50 23.26
CA ALA A 464 50.14 59.80 22.65
C ALA A 464 50.42 60.95 23.64
N LEU A 465 50.15 60.74 24.92
CA LEU A 465 50.44 61.72 25.98
C LEU A 465 51.95 61.85 26.21
N LYS A 466 52.70 60.74 26.25
CA LYS A 466 54.16 60.79 26.43
C LYS A 466 54.90 61.38 25.23
N ASP A 467 54.43 61.10 24.01
CA ASP A 467 55.07 61.50 22.76
C ASP A 467 54.71 62.93 22.31
N ASP A 468 53.73 63.59 22.95
CA ASP A 468 53.28 64.92 22.53
C ASP A 468 54.30 66.02 22.84
N ASN A 469 54.36 67.02 21.95
CA ASN A 469 55.24 68.16 22.10
C ASN A 469 54.59 69.33 22.85
N TYR A 470 53.30 69.24 23.18
CA TYR A 470 52.51 70.24 23.91
C TYR A 470 52.55 71.66 23.35
N THR A 471 52.93 71.81 22.07
CA THR A 471 53.00 73.12 21.39
C THR A 471 51.79 73.37 20.50
N PRO A 472 51.31 74.63 20.41
CA PRO A 472 50.26 75.03 19.47
C PRO A 472 50.60 74.62 18.03
N ILE A 473 49.66 73.97 17.32
CA ILE A 473 49.88 73.59 15.92
C ILE A 473 49.93 74.85 15.04
N THR A 474 51.05 75.06 14.34
CA THR A 474 51.19 76.12 13.34
C THR A 474 50.94 75.59 11.95
N VAL A 475 50.10 76.28 11.18
CA VAL A 475 49.73 75.90 9.82
C VAL A 475 50.09 77.00 8.85
N ASN A 476 50.76 76.64 7.76
CA ASN A 476 51.26 77.59 6.78
C ASN A 476 50.39 77.65 5.50
N ASN A 477 49.52 76.67 5.29
CA ASN A 477 48.73 76.51 4.06
C ASN A 477 47.24 76.22 4.35
N GLU A 478 46.36 76.55 3.41
CA GLU A 478 44.92 76.27 3.54
C GLU A 478 44.60 74.76 3.54
N GLU A 479 45.39 73.95 2.84
CA GLU A 479 45.21 72.49 2.79
C GLU A 479 45.49 71.82 4.14
N GLU A 480 46.56 72.26 4.82
CA GLU A 480 46.92 71.82 6.17
C GLU A 480 45.89 72.28 7.22
N TYR A 481 45.25 73.42 6.99
CA TYR A 481 44.20 73.95 7.87
C TYR A 481 42.93 73.10 7.74
N LYS A 482 42.55 72.74 6.51
CA LYS A 482 41.42 71.85 6.21
C LYS A 482 41.65 70.43 6.73
N SER A 483 42.86 69.89 6.65
CA SER A 483 43.14 68.53 7.14
C SER A 483 42.94 68.41 8.66
N ILE A 484 43.39 69.41 9.43
CA ILE A 484 43.17 69.45 10.90
C ILE A 484 41.69 69.65 11.24
N LEU A 485 40.95 70.43 10.44
CA LEU A 485 39.50 70.56 10.60
C LEU A 485 38.73 69.27 10.30
N ILE A 486 39.19 68.47 9.33
CA ILE A 486 38.62 67.15 9.05
C ILE A 486 38.88 66.18 10.22
N GLU A 487 40.07 66.24 10.80
CA GLU A 487 40.44 65.44 11.98
C GLU A 487 39.68 65.86 13.23
N TYR A 488 39.44 67.16 13.43
CA TYR A 488 38.70 67.69 14.56
C TYR A 488 37.60 68.71 14.14
N PRO A 489 36.42 68.22 13.71
CA PRO A 489 35.34 69.05 13.15
C PRO A 489 34.64 69.99 14.15
N HIS A 490 34.91 69.85 15.45
CA HIS A 490 34.25 70.63 16.51
C HIS A 490 34.87 72.01 16.75
N TYR A 491 36.00 72.30 16.11
CA TYR A 491 36.64 73.61 16.22
C TYR A 491 35.94 74.64 15.32
N LYS A 492 34.97 75.36 15.89
CA LYS A 492 34.19 76.43 15.23
C LYS A 492 34.72 77.84 15.48
N ARG A 493 36.04 78.02 15.63
CA ARG A 493 36.61 79.37 15.83
C ARG A 493 36.88 80.02 14.48
N LEU A 494 36.43 81.27 14.33
CA LEU A 494 36.56 82.18 13.18
C LEU A 494 38.03 82.48 12.78
N LEU A 495 38.80 81.45 12.45
CA LEU A 495 40.14 81.60 11.87
C LEU A 495 40.09 81.89 10.36
N ASP A 496 38.90 81.89 9.75
CA ASP A 496 38.68 82.14 8.32
C ASP A 496 39.29 83.46 7.82
N LYS A 497 39.57 84.41 8.71
CA LYS A 497 40.07 85.76 8.38
C LYS A 497 41.53 86.04 8.76
N GLU A 498 42.29 85.09 9.29
CA GLU A 498 43.70 85.32 9.66
C GLU A 498 44.66 84.98 8.51
N GLU A 499 45.71 85.80 8.33
CA GLU A 499 46.82 85.52 7.40
C GLU A 499 47.70 84.36 7.92
N TYR A 500 48.24 83.56 7.02
CA TYR A 500 49.14 82.46 7.40
C TYR A 500 50.50 83.02 7.87
N PRO A 501 51.14 82.44 8.90
CA PRO A 501 50.84 81.16 9.53
C PRO A 501 49.81 81.24 10.67
N ARG A 502 48.77 80.41 10.59
CA ARG A 502 47.69 80.30 11.59
C ARG A 502 48.12 79.40 12.73
N LYS A 503 47.70 79.70 13.97
CA LYS A 503 48.02 78.89 15.15
C LYS A 503 46.75 78.34 15.80
N PHE A 504 46.66 77.02 15.95
CA PHE A 504 45.60 76.39 16.73
C PHE A 504 45.90 76.48 18.24
N PRO A 505 44.89 76.63 19.11
CA PRO A 505 45.08 76.75 20.56
C PRO A 505 45.39 75.41 21.25
N PHE A 506 45.63 74.34 20.49
CA PHE A 506 45.87 73.00 20.99
C PHE A 506 47.02 72.33 20.22
N SER A 507 47.65 71.34 20.84
CA SER A 507 48.69 70.49 20.23
C SER A 507 48.08 69.37 19.38
N ARG A 508 48.95 68.61 18.69
CA ARG A 508 48.56 67.43 17.88
C ARG A 508 47.89 66.33 18.73
N PHE A 509 48.05 66.36 20.04
CA PHE A 509 47.36 65.48 20.97
C PHE A 509 45.83 65.56 20.85
N VAL A 510 45.23 66.76 20.78
CA VAL A 510 43.76 66.91 20.80
C VAL A 510 43.08 66.24 19.58
N PRO A 511 43.49 66.50 18.32
CA PRO A 511 42.96 65.79 17.16
C PRO A 511 43.20 64.27 17.20
N THR A 512 44.37 63.85 17.71
CA THR A 512 44.74 62.43 17.80
C THR A 512 43.84 61.68 18.78
N VAL A 513 43.65 62.22 19.99
CA VAL A 513 42.78 61.66 21.03
C VAL A 513 41.32 61.63 20.58
N PHE A 514 40.85 62.67 19.89
CA PHE A 514 39.50 62.69 19.32
C PHE A 514 39.30 61.56 18.29
N ASN A 515 40.27 61.36 17.39
CA ASN A 515 40.22 60.27 16.42
C ASN A 515 40.33 58.88 17.08
N GLN A 516 41.12 58.74 18.15
CA GLN A 516 41.18 57.52 18.97
C GLN A 516 39.82 57.21 19.60
N ALA A 517 39.17 58.19 20.25
CA ALA A 517 37.84 58.01 20.85
C ALA A 517 36.79 57.63 19.80
N LYS A 518 36.81 58.32 18.65
CA LYS A 518 35.92 58.03 17.52
C LYS A 518 36.13 56.62 16.97
N SER A 519 37.38 56.16 16.88
CA SER A 519 37.71 54.82 16.38
C SER A 519 37.34 53.72 17.37
N TYR A 520 37.51 53.96 18.67
CA TYR A 520 37.03 53.08 19.74
C TYR A 520 35.51 52.90 19.67
N LEU A 521 34.74 54.00 19.66
CA LEU A 521 33.27 53.93 19.60
C LEU A 521 32.78 53.26 18.32
N ARG A 522 33.42 53.51 17.17
CA ARG A 522 33.14 52.78 15.92
C ARG A 522 33.40 51.29 16.06
N SER A 523 34.47 50.90 16.75
CA SER A 523 34.81 49.48 16.96
C SER A 523 33.80 48.80 17.89
N CYS A 524 33.36 49.48 18.96
CA CYS A 524 32.27 49.00 19.82
C CYS A 524 30.95 48.87 19.04
N MET A 525 30.59 49.86 18.22
CA MET A 525 29.41 49.79 17.35
C MET A 525 29.51 48.63 16.35
N ARG A 526 30.67 48.40 15.74
CA ARG A 526 30.91 47.26 14.84
C ARG A 526 30.66 45.91 15.53
N PHE A 527 30.94 45.80 16.82
CA PHE A 527 30.57 44.62 17.60
C PHE A 527 29.06 44.58 17.88
N MET A 528 28.37 45.69 18.06
CA MET A 528 26.91 45.70 18.30
C MET A 528 26.08 45.47 17.03
N GLU A 529 26.64 45.71 15.84
CA GLU A 529 25.96 45.48 14.55
C GLU A 529 25.37 44.06 14.43
N ASN A 530 24.12 43.95 14.03
CA ASN A 530 23.39 42.69 13.77
C ASN A 530 23.03 41.83 14.99
N LEU A 531 23.31 42.24 16.23
CA LEU A 531 22.89 41.52 17.46
C LEU A 531 21.37 41.59 17.75
N GLN A 532 20.57 42.12 16.82
CA GLN A 532 19.12 42.34 16.98
C GLN A 532 18.75 43.18 18.24
N LEU A 533 19.69 43.98 18.75
CA LEU A 533 19.45 44.92 19.84
C LEU A 533 18.60 46.10 19.36
N SER A 534 17.78 46.66 20.26
CA SER A 534 17.06 47.90 19.97
C SER A 534 18.06 49.04 19.73
N PRO A 535 17.80 49.98 18.80
CA PRO A 535 18.64 51.16 18.63
C PRO A 535 18.89 51.92 19.93
N SER A 536 17.89 51.96 20.83
CA SER A 536 18.02 52.58 22.15
C SER A 536 19.03 51.85 23.05
N ASP A 537 19.02 50.51 23.03
CA ASP A 537 19.93 49.70 23.85
C ASP A 537 21.37 49.85 23.37
N VAL A 538 21.56 49.94 22.04
CA VAL A 538 22.86 50.22 21.43
C VAL A 538 23.35 51.60 21.86
N ASP A 539 22.53 52.63 21.76
CA ASP A 539 22.89 54.00 22.13
C ASP A 539 23.28 54.12 23.61
N ASP A 540 22.51 53.51 24.51
CA ASP A 540 22.80 53.53 25.95
C ASP A 540 24.08 52.75 26.28
N THR A 541 24.31 51.63 25.59
CA THR A 541 25.54 50.83 25.75
C THR A 541 26.77 51.59 25.24
N VAL A 542 26.69 52.21 24.07
CA VAL A 542 27.77 53.06 23.51
C VAL A 542 28.05 54.24 24.43
N ARG A 543 27.02 54.89 24.97
CA ARG A 543 27.16 56.00 25.93
C ARG A 543 27.88 55.55 27.20
N LYS A 544 27.50 54.38 27.74
CA LYS A 544 28.15 53.80 28.91
C LYS A 544 29.64 53.53 28.65
N TYR A 545 29.97 52.86 27.54
CA TYR A 545 31.36 52.58 27.16
C TYR A 545 32.18 53.85 26.93
N GLY A 546 31.61 54.86 26.27
CA GLY A 546 32.25 56.17 26.08
C GLY A 546 32.55 56.88 27.41
N ASN A 547 31.61 56.88 28.36
CA ASN A 547 31.82 57.49 29.67
C ASN A 547 32.93 56.78 30.46
N VAL A 548 33.02 55.45 30.36
CA VAL A 548 34.08 54.67 31.02
C VAL A 548 35.45 54.96 30.41
N LEU A 549 35.55 55.03 29.07
CA LEU A 549 36.77 55.41 28.36
C LEU A 549 37.28 56.77 28.84
N LEU A 550 36.41 57.78 28.83
CA LEU A 550 36.76 59.15 29.23
C LEU A 550 37.16 59.22 30.72
N ALA A 551 36.50 58.45 31.59
CA ALA A 551 36.87 58.38 32.99
C ALA A 551 38.27 57.77 33.20
N ARG A 552 38.63 56.70 32.47
CA ARG A 552 39.97 56.10 32.52
C ARG A 552 41.04 57.06 32.00
N TRP A 553 40.79 57.75 30.87
CA TRP A 553 41.68 58.77 30.34
C TRP A 553 41.88 59.97 31.29
N SER A 554 40.81 60.40 31.98
CA SER A 554 40.92 61.40 33.05
C SER A 554 41.85 60.92 34.18
N GLY A 555 41.80 59.65 34.53
CA GLY A 555 42.73 59.01 35.47
C GLY A 555 44.18 59.06 34.99
N SER A 556 44.45 58.68 33.73
CA SER A 556 45.78 58.76 33.12
C SER A 556 46.35 60.18 33.14
N LEU A 557 45.53 61.19 32.82
CA LEU A 557 45.94 62.60 32.87
C LEU A 557 46.27 63.07 34.30
N LYS A 558 45.49 62.66 35.30
CA LYS A 558 45.80 62.94 36.71
C LYS A 558 47.12 62.31 37.12
N TYR A 559 47.37 61.06 36.74
CA TYR A 559 48.64 60.39 37.03
C TYR A 559 49.82 61.09 36.36
N PHE A 560 49.68 61.44 35.08
CA PHE A 560 50.71 62.17 34.32
C PHE A 560 51.04 63.51 34.98
N THR A 561 50.04 64.34 35.28
CA THR A 561 50.24 65.65 35.94
C THR A 561 50.88 65.54 37.32
N ILE A 562 50.56 64.50 38.10
CA ILE A 562 51.25 64.26 39.37
C ILE A 562 52.71 63.85 39.11
N SER A 563 52.97 62.93 38.19
CA SER A 563 54.33 62.47 37.88
C SER A 563 55.24 63.55 37.28
N SER A 564 54.68 64.49 36.51
CA SER A 564 55.40 65.61 35.92
C SER A 564 55.63 66.78 36.88
N ASN A 565 54.98 66.80 38.05
CA ASN A 565 55.21 67.80 39.10
C ASN A 565 56.25 67.33 40.14
N TYR A 566 56.66 66.06 40.11
CA TYR A 566 57.70 65.49 40.99
C TYR A 566 59.05 65.25 40.30
N ASN A 567 59.16 65.58 39.01
CA ASN A 567 60.41 65.79 38.27
C ASN A 567 60.50 67.27 37.90
#